data_AF-A0A7V9I0P9-F1
#
_entry.id   AF-A0A7V9I0P9-F1
#
_cell.length_a   1.000
_cell.length_b   1.000
_cell.length_c   1.000
_cell.angle_alpha   90.00
_cell.angle_beta   90.00
_cell.angle_gamma   90.00
#
_symmetry.space_group_name_H-M   'P 1'
#
loop_
_entity.id
_entity.type
_entity.pdbx_description
1 polymer ?
#
loop_
_entity_poly.entity_id
_entity_poly.type
_entity_poly.pdbx_seq_one_letter_code
_entity_poly.pdbx_strand_id
1 'polypeptide(L)'
;MENRMVSRPSRLWKLLGVLGSTAAAAVALQVTAEGAASGSGSEHVTTSPAYWFWDSDTVAGSSKLVRSQKGVSFTYKTSNLTPGHVVTVWVVVFNNPELCATTPCTPADVGNPDNPGVQSDFLYGGGHIIGGSGRGNFGGHLRVGDTSGSGLAEVGGTAVGLLNPETAEIHLALHSHGPMVPGQILKEQLTTFLGGCQTFLGPDGLADGPEDMPVAVGECSTFQGSIHQP
;
A
#
# COMPACT_ATOMS: atom_id res chain seq x y z
N MET A 1 11.99 -4.99 81.41
CA MET A 1 11.73 -4.55 80.02
C MET A 1 13.05 -4.08 79.45
N GLU A 2 13.50 -4.81 78.44
CA GLU A 2 14.61 -4.59 77.50
C GLU A 2 15.94 -3.97 77.97
N ASN A 3 16.96 -4.82 77.94
CA ASN A 3 18.38 -4.45 77.99
C ASN A 3 18.90 -4.12 76.57
N ARG A 4 19.41 -2.89 76.46
CA ARG A 4 20.53 -2.33 75.70
C ARG A 4 21.53 -3.21 74.92
N MET A 5 22.22 -2.48 74.00
CA MET A 5 23.62 -2.58 73.51
C MET A 5 23.85 -3.45 72.26
N VAL A 6 24.27 -2.88 71.11
CA VAL A 6 25.58 -2.28 70.73
C VAL A 6 26.76 -3.27 70.80
N SER A 7 27.34 -3.62 69.65
CA SER A 7 28.79 -3.49 69.31
C SER A 7 29.26 -4.49 68.24
N ARG A 8 30.23 -4.02 67.42
CA ARG A 8 31.11 -4.74 66.46
C ARG A 8 32.13 -5.60 67.26
N PRO A 9 33.23 -6.18 66.70
CA PRO A 9 33.53 -6.87 65.43
C PRO A 9 34.21 -8.27 65.65
N SER A 10 34.56 -8.93 64.53
CA SER A 10 35.71 -9.85 64.30
C SER A 10 36.06 -10.96 65.29
N ARG A 11 36.17 -12.20 64.78
CA ARG A 11 37.29 -13.13 65.06
C ARG A 11 37.31 -14.28 64.05
N LEU A 12 38.40 -14.37 63.30
CA LEU A 12 38.87 -15.63 62.70
C LEU A 12 39.18 -16.62 63.82
N TRP A 13 38.84 -17.90 63.64
CA TRP A 13 39.66 -19.04 64.05
C TRP A 13 39.36 -20.29 63.22
N LYS A 14 40.42 -21.09 63.09
CA LYS A 14 40.66 -22.21 62.17
C LYS A 14 39.91 -23.48 62.60
N LEU A 15 39.66 -24.40 61.66
CA LEU A 15 40.22 -25.77 61.60
C LEU A 15 39.31 -26.71 60.78
N LEU A 16 39.98 -27.55 59.97
CA LEU A 16 39.65 -28.88 59.44
C LEU A 16 38.17 -29.19 59.18
N GLY A 17 37.75 -29.57 57.98
CA GLY A 17 38.37 -30.55 57.10
C GLY A 17 37.29 -31.50 56.58
N VAL A 18 37.71 -32.43 55.74
CA VAL A 18 36.94 -33.53 55.14
C VAL A 18 36.24 -33.20 53.81
N LEU A 19 36.87 -33.78 52.79
CA LEU A 19 36.38 -34.01 51.44
C LEU A 19 35.04 -34.75 51.47
N GLY A 20 34.06 -34.17 50.79
CA GLY A 20 32.82 -34.83 50.41
C GLY A 20 32.46 -34.41 48.99
N SER A 21 32.94 -35.16 48.01
CA SER A 21 32.60 -35.00 46.61
C SER A 21 31.11 -35.32 46.41
N THR A 22 30.27 -34.30 46.34
CA THR A 22 28.94 -34.40 45.75
C THR A 22 28.96 -33.63 44.43
N ALA A 23 28.99 -34.38 43.33
CA ALA A 23 28.73 -33.84 42.00
C ALA A 23 27.27 -33.38 41.97
N ALA A 24 27.03 -32.09 42.15
CA ALA A 24 25.75 -31.48 41.81
C ALA A 24 25.63 -31.53 40.28
N ALA A 25 24.82 -32.44 39.76
CA ALA A 25 24.37 -32.38 38.38
C ALA A 25 23.51 -31.11 38.25
N ALA A 26 24.12 -30.04 37.77
CA ALA A 26 23.39 -28.87 37.30
C ALA A 26 22.55 -29.32 36.11
N VAL A 27 21.26 -29.54 36.32
CA VAL A 27 20.28 -29.60 35.22
C VAL A 27 20.22 -28.19 34.66
N ALA A 28 21.04 -27.94 33.64
CA ALA A 28 20.91 -26.75 32.82
C ALA A 28 19.57 -26.85 32.11
N LEU A 29 18.61 -26.03 32.55
CA LEU A 29 17.38 -25.81 31.81
C LEU A 29 17.78 -25.13 30.50
N GLN A 30 17.94 -25.92 29.45
CA GLN A 30 18.11 -25.42 28.10
C GLN A 30 16.79 -24.78 27.70
N VAL A 31 16.67 -23.48 27.93
CA VAL A 31 15.68 -22.66 27.23
C VAL A 31 16.10 -22.70 25.77
N THR A 32 15.51 -23.62 25.01
CA THR A 32 15.54 -23.53 23.55
C THR A 32 14.77 -22.27 23.20
N ALA A 33 15.51 -21.19 22.92
CA ALA A 33 14.99 -20.12 22.12
C ALA A 33 14.69 -20.74 20.75
N GLU A 34 13.47 -21.25 20.58
CA GLU A 34 12.86 -21.40 19.28
C GLU A 34 12.81 -20.00 18.71
N GLY A 35 13.87 -19.63 18.00
CA GLY A 35 13.82 -18.51 17.08
C GLY A 35 12.63 -18.79 16.18
N ALA A 36 11.55 -18.03 16.38
CA ALA A 36 10.52 -17.92 15.39
C ALA A 36 11.23 -17.45 14.12
N ALA A 37 11.57 -18.41 13.26
CA ALA A 37 11.92 -18.13 11.89
C ALA A 37 10.67 -17.48 11.30
N SER A 38 10.64 -16.14 11.37
CA SER A 38 9.76 -15.35 10.53
C SER A 38 10.19 -15.75 9.13
N GLY A 39 9.40 -16.61 8.48
CA GLY A 39 9.59 -16.91 7.08
C GLY A 39 9.56 -15.59 6.34
N SER A 40 10.74 -15.10 5.93
CA SER A 40 10.83 -14.03 4.96
C SER A 40 10.37 -14.65 3.64
N GLY A 41 9.05 -14.69 3.41
CA GLY A 41 8.55 -14.88 2.05
C GLY A 41 9.32 -13.89 1.18
N SER A 42 9.97 -14.38 0.13
CA SER A 42 10.81 -13.55 -0.73
C SER A 42 9.95 -12.40 -1.27
N GLU A 43 10.28 -11.17 -0.91
CA GLU A 43 9.60 -10.01 -1.47
C GLU A 43 9.92 -9.94 -2.97
N HIS A 44 8.89 -9.96 -3.81
CA HIS A 44 9.05 -9.76 -5.25
C HIS A 44 8.91 -8.27 -5.56
N VAL A 45 9.90 -7.70 -6.25
CA VAL A 45 9.98 -6.26 -6.50
C VAL A 45 10.02 -6.01 -8.00
N THR A 46 9.10 -5.19 -8.49
CA THR A 46 9.05 -4.76 -9.88
C THR A 46 9.02 -3.24 -9.98
N THR A 47 9.51 -2.72 -11.10
CA THR A 47 9.42 -1.30 -11.46
C THR A 47 8.78 -1.16 -12.82
N SER A 48 7.96 -0.13 -13.01
CA SER A 48 7.26 0.11 -14.26
C SER A 48 7.35 1.59 -14.64
N PRO A 49 7.60 1.94 -15.91
CA PRO A 49 7.39 3.30 -16.38
C PRO A 49 5.91 3.68 -16.25
N ALA A 50 5.67 4.96 -15.96
CA ALA A 50 4.34 5.53 -16.00
C ALA A 50 4.15 6.36 -17.26
N TYR A 51 2.99 6.24 -17.87
CA TYR A 51 2.61 6.93 -19.10
C TYR A 51 1.31 7.70 -18.88
N TRP A 52 1.10 8.72 -19.72
CA TRP A 52 -0.22 9.32 -19.86
C TRP A 52 -1.12 8.36 -20.63
N PHE A 53 -2.43 8.37 -20.37
CA PHE A 53 -3.35 7.49 -21.10
C PHE A 53 -3.49 7.84 -22.59
N TRP A 54 -3.19 9.08 -22.95
CA TRP A 54 -3.17 9.55 -24.34
C TRP A 54 -1.77 9.52 -24.98
N ASP A 55 -0.71 9.21 -24.23
CA ASP A 55 0.67 9.17 -24.72
C ASP A 55 1.42 8.00 -24.10
N SER A 56 1.41 6.87 -24.80
CA SER A 56 2.11 5.64 -24.42
C SER A 56 3.59 5.62 -24.79
N ASP A 57 4.09 6.65 -25.46
CA ASP A 57 5.47 6.71 -25.94
C ASP A 57 6.36 7.56 -25.01
N THR A 58 5.79 8.60 -24.39
CA THR A 58 6.52 9.50 -23.49
C THR A 58 6.36 9.09 -22.02
N VAL A 59 7.46 8.68 -21.40
CA VAL A 59 7.50 8.37 -19.96
C VAL A 59 7.22 9.64 -19.13
N ALA A 60 6.14 9.62 -18.36
CA ALA A 60 5.74 10.69 -17.44
C ALA A 60 6.37 10.52 -16.04
N GLY A 61 6.64 9.27 -15.66
CA GLY A 61 7.11 8.92 -14.33
C GLY A 61 7.55 7.46 -14.19
N SER A 62 7.62 6.98 -12.96
CA SER A 62 7.98 5.61 -12.64
C SER A 62 7.31 5.15 -11.36
N SER A 63 6.99 3.87 -11.30
CA SER A 63 6.48 3.21 -10.11
C SER A 63 7.35 2.02 -9.71
N LYS A 64 7.22 1.65 -8.43
CA LYS A 64 7.80 0.45 -7.84
C LYS A 64 6.72 -0.26 -7.06
N LEU A 65 6.63 -1.57 -7.21
CA LEU A 65 5.72 -2.44 -6.48
C LEU A 65 6.55 -3.50 -5.73
N VAL A 66 6.22 -3.71 -4.47
CA VAL A 66 6.76 -4.77 -3.62
C VAL A 66 5.60 -5.69 -3.26
N ARG A 67 5.70 -6.96 -3.63
CA ARG A 67 4.71 -8.00 -3.35
C ARG A 67 5.20 -8.86 -2.20
N SER A 68 4.27 -9.22 -1.32
CA SER A 68 4.46 -10.21 -0.26
C SER A 68 3.18 -11.02 -0.13
N GLN A 69 3.22 -12.13 0.60
CA GLN A 69 2.01 -12.93 0.89
C GLN A 69 0.91 -12.15 1.65
N LYS A 70 1.25 -11.01 2.27
CA LYS A 70 0.30 -10.19 3.05
C LYS A 70 -0.34 -9.07 2.24
N GLY A 71 0.18 -8.78 1.05
CA GLY A 71 -0.28 -7.65 0.24
C GLY A 71 0.83 -7.02 -0.59
N VAL A 72 0.54 -5.83 -1.10
CA VAL A 72 1.48 -5.04 -1.91
C VAL A 72 1.77 -3.69 -1.27
N SER A 73 2.99 -3.22 -1.43
CA SER A 73 3.39 -1.84 -1.13
C SER A 73 3.91 -1.19 -2.39
N PHE A 74 3.64 0.09 -2.60
CA PHE A 74 4.08 0.76 -3.80
C PHE A 74 4.64 2.15 -3.53
N THR A 75 5.42 2.63 -4.51
CA THR A 75 5.72 4.05 -4.67
C THR A 75 5.47 4.47 -6.11
N TYR A 76 4.97 5.67 -6.33
CA TYR A 76 4.72 6.24 -7.66
C TYR A 76 5.28 7.66 -7.71
N LYS A 77 6.17 7.94 -8.66
CA LYS A 77 6.81 9.25 -8.83
C LYS A 77 6.55 9.76 -10.22
N THR A 78 6.07 10.99 -10.33
CA THR A 78 5.78 11.64 -11.62
C THR A 78 6.00 13.15 -11.55
N SER A 79 5.90 13.81 -12.69
CA SER A 79 6.07 15.25 -12.85
C SER A 79 5.05 15.81 -13.84
N ASN A 80 5.12 17.13 -14.06
CA ASN A 80 4.19 17.87 -14.93
C ASN A 80 2.72 17.76 -14.50
N LEU A 81 2.48 17.60 -13.19
CA LEU A 81 1.15 17.69 -12.61
C LEU A 81 0.76 19.14 -12.35
N THR A 82 -0.52 19.46 -12.47
CA THR A 82 -1.03 20.82 -12.24
C THR A 82 -0.95 21.21 -10.76
N PRO A 83 -0.18 22.26 -10.39
CA PRO A 83 -0.13 22.73 -9.02
C PRO A 83 -1.52 23.15 -8.49
N GLY A 84 -1.78 22.84 -7.23
CA GLY A 84 -3.07 23.12 -6.56
C GLY A 84 -4.16 22.08 -6.78
N HIS A 85 -3.93 21.09 -7.66
CA HIS A 85 -4.86 19.97 -7.79
C HIS A 85 -4.71 18.97 -6.65
N VAL A 86 -5.82 18.31 -6.33
CA VAL A 86 -5.80 17.09 -5.52
C VAL A 86 -5.69 15.89 -6.46
N VAL A 87 -4.71 15.04 -6.22
CA VAL A 87 -4.45 13.83 -7.01
C VAL A 87 -4.39 12.64 -6.08
N THR A 88 -5.06 11.56 -6.46
CA THR A 88 -5.02 10.27 -5.77
C THR A 88 -4.39 9.21 -6.66
N VAL A 89 -3.79 8.20 -6.03
CA VAL A 89 -3.32 6.98 -6.69
C VAL A 89 -4.25 5.83 -6.32
N TRP A 90 -4.66 5.09 -7.33
CA TRP A 90 -5.53 3.92 -7.22
C TRP A 90 -4.75 2.67 -7.60
N VAL A 91 -4.83 1.67 -6.74
CA VAL A 91 -4.29 0.33 -6.98
C VAL A 91 -5.38 -0.47 -7.67
N VAL A 92 -5.31 -0.55 -8.99
CA VAL A 92 -6.21 -1.38 -9.80
C VAL A 92 -5.68 -2.81 -9.75
N VAL A 93 -6.53 -3.73 -9.34
CA VAL A 93 -6.21 -5.13 -9.14
C VAL A 93 -6.99 -5.95 -10.16
N PHE A 94 -6.30 -6.86 -10.83
CA PHE A 94 -6.91 -7.93 -11.61
C PHE A 94 -6.44 -9.25 -10.99
N ASN A 95 -7.29 -9.93 -10.23
CA ASN A 95 -6.88 -11.11 -9.47
C ASN A 95 -6.64 -12.34 -10.37
N ASN A 96 -7.38 -12.44 -11.48
CA ASN A 96 -7.24 -13.49 -12.49
C ASN A 96 -6.96 -12.86 -13.87
N PRO A 97 -5.77 -12.28 -14.08
CA PRO A 97 -5.47 -11.49 -15.29
C PRO A 97 -5.47 -12.32 -16.58
N GLU A 98 -5.30 -13.64 -16.49
CA GLU A 98 -5.42 -14.56 -17.62
C GLU A 98 -6.85 -14.62 -18.21
N LEU A 99 -7.84 -14.12 -17.47
CA LEU A 99 -9.23 -14.03 -17.92
C LEU A 99 -9.56 -12.68 -18.55
N CYS A 100 -8.64 -11.70 -18.55
CA CYS A 100 -8.86 -10.41 -19.20
C CYS A 100 -9.05 -10.57 -20.71
N ALA A 101 -9.81 -9.67 -21.33
CA ALA A 101 -10.07 -9.71 -22.77
C ALA A 101 -8.78 -9.53 -23.61
N THR A 102 -7.80 -8.84 -23.04
CA THR A 102 -6.47 -8.60 -23.62
C THR A 102 -5.39 -8.80 -22.57
N THR A 103 -4.13 -8.90 -23.02
CA THR A 103 -2.95 -8.89 -22.15
C THR A 103 -2.03 -7.74 -22.57
N PRO A 104 -1.70 -6.78 -21.69
CA PRO A 104 -2.15 -6.64 -20.29
C PRO A 104 -3.68 -6.41 -20.18
N CYS A 105 -4.21 -6.56 -18.96
CA CYS A 105 -5.59 -6.19 -18.66
C CYS A 105 -5.81 -4.70 -18.93
N THR A 106 -7.06 -4.29 -19.13
CA THR A 106 -7.43 -2.91 -19.44
C THR A 106 -8.47 -2.40 -18.46
N PRO A 107 -8.73 -1.08 -18.43
CA PRO A 107 -9.84 -0.52 -17.64
C PRO A 107 -11.21 -1.15 -17.96
N ALA A 108 -11.42 -1.65 -19.18
CA ALA A 108 -12.65 -2.34 -19.56
C ALA A 108 -12.86 -3.69 -18.85
N ASP A 109 -11.81 -4.26 -18.25
CA ASP A 109 -11.89 -5.47 -17.44
C ASP A 109 -12.25 -5.18 -15.97
N VAL A 110 -12.28 -3.90 -15.55
CA VAL A 110 -12.60 -3.49 -14.17
C VAL A 110 -14.10 -3.57 -13.92
N GLY A 111 -14.51 -4.42 -12.97
CA GLY A 111 -15.93 -4.56 -12.58
C GLY A 111 -16.85 -5.08 -13.69
N ASN A 112 -16.29 -5.65 -14.77
CA ASN A 112 -17.05 -6.07 -15.94
C ASN A 112 -18.05 -7.20 -15.59
N PRO A 113 -19.38 -6.96 -15.70
CA PRO A 113 -20.40 -7.94 -15.33
C PRO A 113 -20.48 -9.11 -16.30
N ASP A 114 -19.98 -8.97 -17.54
CA ASP A 114 -19.93 -10.05 -18.53
C ASP A 114 -18.74 -10.98 -18.29
N ASN A 115 -17.75 -10.53 -17.50
CA ASN A 115 -16.58 -11.32 -17.13
C ASN A 115 -16.22 -11.16 -15.64
N PRO A 116 -17.12 -11.56 -14.72
CA PRO A 116 -16.88 -11.44 -13.29
C PRO A 116 -15.73 -12.33 -12.79
N GLY A 117 -15.28 -13.27 -13.64
CA GLY A 117 -14.17 -14.17 -13.36
C GLY A 117 -12.83 -13.46 -13.20
N VAL A 118 -12.61 -12.29 -13.84
CA VAL A 118 -11.38 -11.49 -13.68
C VAL A 118 -11.18 -11.07 -12.22
N GLN A 119 -12.28 -10.90 -11.47
CA GLN A 119 -12.27 -10.49 -10.06
C GLN A 119 -11.45 -9.22 -9.86
N SER A 120 -11.80 -8.16 -10.60
CA SER A 120 -11.10 -6.88 -10.58
C SER A 120 -11.70 -5.90 -9.57
N ASP A 121 -10.87 -4.96 -9.11
CA ASP A 121 -11.25 -3.85 -8.21
C ASP A 121 -10.24 -2.70 -8.39
N PHE A 122 -10.54 -1.51 -7.88
CA PHE A 122 -9.58 -0.42 -7.77
C PHE A 122 -9.68 0.21 -6.38
N LEU A 123 -8.54 0.24 -5.68
CA LEU A 123 -8.50 0.55 -4.25
C LEU A 123 -7.67 1.80 -3.98
N TYR A 124 -8.14 2.63 -3.07
CA TYR A 124 -7.44 3.84 -2.67
C TYR A 124 -6.03 3.50 -2.14
N GLY A 125 -5.00 4.07 -2.78
CA GLY A 125 -3.61 3.86 -2.42
C GLY A 125 -2.95 5.05 -1.71
N GLY A 126 -3.43 6.27 -1.94
CA GLY A 126 -2.87 7.49 -1.38
C GLY A 126 -3.34 8.75 -2.10
N GLY A 127 -3.22 9.90 -1.45
CA GLY A 127 -3.67 11.19 -1.98
C GLY A 127 -2.68 12.31 -1.64
N HIS A 128 -2.57 13.29 -2.53
CA HIS A 128 -1.69 14.44 -2.34
C HIS A 128 -2.23 15.69 -3.02
N ILE A 129 -1.94 16.85 -2.44
CA ILE A 129 -2.12 18.15 -3.08
C ILE A 129 -0.83 18.48 -3.82
N ILE A 130 -0.90 18.70 -5.13
CA ILE A 130 0.29 18.98 -5.93
C ILE A 130 0.82 20.38 -5.61
N GLY A 131 2.05 20.45 -5.11
CA GLY A 131 2.75 21.71 -4.84
C GLY A 131 3.27 22.40 -6.11
N GLY A 132 3.82 23.61 -5.96
CA GLY A 132 4.29 24.44 -7.07
C GLY A 132 5.36 23.85 -8.00
N SER A 133 5.99 22.74 -7.62
CA SER A 133 6.95 22.03 -8.49
C SER A 133 6.29 21.14 -9.55
N GLY A 134 4.99 20.88 -9.44
CA GLY A 134 4.27 19.95 -10.32
C GLY A 134 4.72 18.48 -10.19
N ARG A 135 5.44 18.12 -9.11
CA ARG A 135 5.90 16.76 -8.85
C ARG A 135 4.97 16.03 -7.89
N GLY A 136 4.64 14.79 -8.23
CA GLY A 136 3.89 13.87 -7.37
C GLY A 136 4.81 12.75 -6.86
N ASN A 137 4.71 12.44 -5.56
CA ASN A 137 5.33 11.27 -4.96
C ASN A 137 4.32 10.60 -4.04
N PHE A 138 3.79 9.47 -4.47
CA PHE A 138 2.78 8.72 -3.77
C PHE A 138 3.36 7.41 -3.27
N GLY A 139 2.81 6.91 -2.17
CA GLY A 139 3.13 5.59 -1.66
C GLY A 139 2.02 5.09 -0.78
N GLY A 140 1.84 3.79 -0.77
CA GLY A 140 0.74 3.14 -0.09
C GLY A 140 0.99 1.66 0.10
N HIS A 141 0.04 1.03 0.80
CA HIS A 141 0.04 -0.39 1.06
C HIS A 141 -1.39 -0.91 0.97
N LEU A 142 -1.59 -2.00 0.25
CA LEU A 142 -2.84 -2.71 0.17
C LEU A 142 -2.67 -4.11 0.75
N ARG A 143 -3.53 -4.48 1.71
CA ARG A 143 -3.54 -5.81 2.31
C ARG A 143 -4.41 -6.75 1.51
N VAL A 144 -4.05 -8.04 1.55
CA VAL A 144 -4.92 -9.10 1.03
C VAL A 144 -6.27 -9.07 1.76
N GLY A 145 -7.36 -9.12 1.00
CA GLY A 145 -8.74 -9.14 1.48
C GLY A 145 -9.27 -7.81 2.03
N ASP A 146 -8.49 -6.73 2.02
CA ASP A 146 -8.98 -5.41 2.41
C ASP A 146 -9.79 -4.78 1.27
N THR A 147 -11.04 -4.46 1.57
CA THR A 147 -12.00 -3.84 0.65
C THR A 147 -12.46 -2.45 1.09
N SER A 148 -11.92 -1.94 2.20
CA SER A 148 -12.41 -0.71 2.84
C SER A 148 -12.23 0.56 2.01
N GLY A 149 -11.30 0.55 1.04
CA GLY A 149 -11.05 1.63 0.10
C GLY A 149 -11.42 1.32 -1.35
N SER A 150 -12.33 0.36 -1.58
CA SER A 150 -12.77 0.01 -2.94
C SER A 150 -13.55 1.15 -3.58
N GLY A 151 -12.99 1.73 -4.64
CA GLY A 151 -13.68 2.66 -5.50
C GLY A 151 -14.74 1.96 -6.36
N LEU A 152 -14.60 0.66 -6.63
CA LEU A 152 -15.62 -0.12 -7.33
C LEU A 152 -16.93 -0.15 -6.54
N ALA A 153 -16.88 -0.33 -5.22
CA ALA A 153 -18.06 -0.20 -4.37
C ALA A 153 -18.62 1.23 -4.34
N GLU A 154 -17.76 2.24 -4.38
CA GLU A 154 -18.18 3.65 -4.43
C GLU A 154 -19.00 3.97 -5.69
N VAL A 155 -18.69 3.34 -6.82
CA VAL A 155 -19.45 3.47 -8.08
C VAL A 155 -20.58 2.44 -8.24
N GLY A 156 -20.91 1.70 -7.16
CA GLY A 156 -22.06 0.78 -7.12
C GLY A 156 -21.76 -0.67 -7.52
N GLY A 157 -20.49 -1.02 -7.75
CA GLY A 157 -20.04 -2.39 -7.95
C GLY A 157 -19.87 -3.18 -6.64
N THR A 158 -19.40 -4.42 -6.76
CA THR A 158 -19.09 -5.27 -5.60
C THR A 158 -17.59 -5.20 -5.31
N ALA A 159 -17.21 -4.77 -4.10
CA ALA A 159 -15.82 -4.77 -3.69
C ALA A 159 -15.26 -6.20 -3.62
N VAL A 160 -14.04 -6.38 -4.15
CA VAL A 160 -13.34 -7.67 -4.20
C VAL A 160 -12.02 -7.59 -3.44
N GLY A 161 -11.29 -6.48 -3.60
CA GLY A 161 -9.95 -6.29 -3.06
C GLY A 161 -8.90 -7.16 -3.72
N LEU A 162 -7.71 -7.19 -3.12
CA LEU A 162 -6.60 -8.04 -3.54
C LEU A 162 -6.69 -9.42 -2.89
N LEU A 163 -6.68 -10.49 -3.70
CA LEU A 163 -6.81 -11.87 -3.22
C LEU A 163 -5.46 -12.58 -3.17
N ASN A 164 -4.67 -12.47 -4.24
CA ASN A 164 -3.33 -13.06 -4.31
C ASN A 164 -2.31 -12.06 -4.89
N PRO A 165 -1.40 -11.50 -4.07
CA PRO A 165 -0.41 -10.54 -4.51
C PRO A 165 0.59 -11.13 -5.52
N GLU A 166 0.82 -12.43 -5.54
CA GLU A 166 1.84 -13.06 -6.41
C GLU A 166 1.34 -13.36 -7.81
N THR A 167 0.02 -13.48 -8.01
CA THR A 167 -0.58 -13.81 -9.32
C THR A 167 -1.40 -12.67 -9.90
N ALA A 168 -1.72 -11.63 -9.13
CA ALA A 168 -2.50 -10.50 -9.59
C ALA A 168 -1.68 -9.54 -10.47
N GLU A 169 -2.25 -9.15 -11.60
CA GLU A 169 -1.80 -7.97 -12.33
C GLU A 169 -2.24 -6.72 -11.56
N ILE A 170 -1.33 -5.76 -11.39
CA ILE A 170 -1.58 -4.53 -10.64
C ILE A 170 -1.28 -3.33 -11.52
N HIS A 171 -2.23 -2.43 -11.67
CA HIS A 171 -1.95 -1.11 -12.23
C HIS A 171 -1.98 -0.06 -11.13
N LEU A 172 -1.12 0.93 -11.24
CA LEU A 172 -1.19 2.14 -10.42
C LEU A 172 -1.65 3.27 -11.31
N ALA A 173 -2.86 3.77 -11.07
CA ALA A 173 -3.48 4.82 -11.86
C ALA A 173 -3.57 6.12 -11.05
N LEU A 174 -3.23 7.25 -11.65
CA LEU A 174 -3.44 8.56 -11.05
C LEU A 174 -4.78 9.14 -11.48
N HIS A 175 -5.52 9.64 -10.50
CA HIS A 175 -6.80 10.29 -10.67
C HIS A 175 -6.73 11.73 -10.13
N SER A 176 -7.11 12.72 -10.93
CA SER A 176 -7.18 14.11 -10.50
C SER A 176 -8.62 14.44 -10.12
N HIS A 177 -8.80 15.04 -8.95
CA HIS A 177 -10.06 15.62 -8.49
C HIS A 177 -10.17 17.13 -8.82
N GLY A 178 -9.34 17.60 -9.75
CA GLY A 178 -9.23 19.02 -10.10
C GLY A 178 -8.70 19.92 -8.98
N PRO A 179 -8.98 21.23 -9.05
CA PRO A 179 -8.58 22.20 -8.04
C PRO A 179 -9.07 21.82 -6.64
N MET A 180 -8.21 22.04 -5.63
CA MET A 180 -8.54 21.81 -4.22
C MET A 180 -9.76 22.61 -3.77
N VAL A 181 -10.72 21.94 -3.12
CA VAL A 181 -11.86 22.58 -2.47
C VAL A 181 -11.74 22.44 -0.95
N PRO A 182 -11.56 23.53 -0.18
CA PRO A 182 -11.36 23.46 1.26
C PRO A 182 -12.50 22.78 2.04
N GLY A 183 -12.18 22.32 3.26
CA GLY A 183 -13.15 21.75 4.19
C GLY A 183 -13.37 20.26 3.99
N GLN A 184 -14.62 19.80 4.11
CA GLN A 184 -14.95 18.38 4.03
C GLN A 184 -14.71 17.79 2.63
N ILE A 185 -14.94 18.59 1.58
CA ILE A 185 -14.71 18.17 0.19
C ILE A 185 -13.23 17.84 -0.03
N LEU A 186 -12.29 18.58 0.56
CA LEU A 186 -10.86 18.25 0.46
C LEU A 186 -10.56 16.86 1.01
N LYS A 187 -11.18 16.49 2.13
CA LYS A 187 -10.97 15.18 2.72
C LYS A 187 -11.45 14.08 1.77
N GLU A 188 -12.60 14.29 1.14
CA GLU A 188 -13.15 13.37 0.14
C GLU A 188 -12.26 13.31 -1.10
N GLN A 189 -11.86 14.45 -1.68
CA GLN A 189 -10.90 14.53 -2.80
C GLN A 189 -9.59 13.79 -2.50
N LEU A 190 -9.15 13.75 -1.24
CA LEU A 190 -7.91 13.07 -0.84
C LEU A 190 -8.08 11.58 -0.60
N THR A 191 -9.30 11.05 -0.42
CA THR A 191 -9.50 9.70 0.13
C THR A 191 -10.55 8.84 -0.55
N THR A 192 -11.35 9.37 -1.48
CA THR A 192 -12.39 8.61 -2.20
C THR A 192 -12.32 8.92 -3.70
N PHE A 193 -12.88 8.06 -4.55
CA PHE A 193 -12.80 8.17 -6.01
C PHE A 193 -13.71 9.27 -6.55
N LEU A 194 -14.92 9.39 -5.99
CA LEU A 194 -15.90 10.40 -6.40
C LEU A 194 -15.77 11.70 -5.60
N GLY A 195 -14.76 11.82 -4.73
CA GLY A 195 -14.60 12.94 -3.82
C GLY A 195 -14.50 14.27 -4.57
N GLY A 196 -15.50 15.13 -4.40
CA GLY A 196 -15.58 16.41 -5.10
C GLY A 196 -15.86 16.32 -6.61
N CYS A 197 -16.10 15.13 -7.16
CA CYS A 197 -16.35 14.93 -8.58
C CYS A 197 -17.82 15.17 -8.94
N GLN A 198 -18.04 16.00 -9.95
CA GLN A 198 -19.35 16.32 -10.53
C GLN A 198 -19.41 15.97 -12.00
N THR A 199 -18.27 16.00 -12.68
CA THR A 199 -18.14 15.69 -14.10
C THR A 199 -16.84 14.94 -14.33
N PHE A 200 -16.92 13.80 -15.01
CA PHE A 200 -15.76 13.06 -15.48
C PHE A 200 -15.41 13.55 -16.89
N LEU A 201 -14.14 13.89 -17.10
CA LEU A 201 -13.59 14.22 -18.40
C LEU A 201 -13.09 12.94 -19.10
N GLY A 202 -13.07 12.95 -20.43
CA GLY A 202 -12.90 11.76 -21.26
C GLY A 202 -14.17 10.92 -21.40
N PRO A 203 -14.23 10.03 -22.41
CA PRO A 203 -15.44 9.25 -22.73
C PRO A 203 -15.88 8.27 -21.64
N ASP A 204 -14.95 7.82 -20.81
CA ASP A 204 -15.14 6.80 -19.76
C ASP A 204 -14.51 7.22 -18.41
N GLY A 205 -14.23 8.51 -18.23
CA GLY A 205 -13.52 9.03 -17.05
C GLY A 205 -12.00 8.77 -17.08
N LEU A 206 -11.50 8.28 -18.21
CA LEU A 206 -10.09 8.21 -18.55
C LEU A 206 -9.78 9.28 -19.59
N ALA A 207 -8.72 10.05 -19.35
CA ALA A 207 -8.29 11.08 -20.29
C ALA A 207 -7.82 10.47 -21.62
N ASP A 208 -8.38 10.93 -22.73
CA ASP A 208 -7.94 10.58 -24.09
C ASP A 208 -7.06 11.66 -24.74
N GLY A 209 -6.91 12.80 -24.06
CA GLY A 209 -6.05 13.90 -24.44
C GLY A 209 -5.73 14.85 -23.28
N PRO A 210 -4.80 15.80 -23.49
CA PRO A 210 -4.47 16.82 -22.50
C PRO A 210 -5.66 17.74 -22.16
N GLU A 211 -6.66 17.85 -23.04
CA GLU A 211 -7.92 18.58 -22.80
C GLU A 211 -8.79 17.97 -21.70
N ASP A 212 -8.60 16.68 -21.38
CA ASP A 212 -9.33 15.99 -20.31
C ASP A 212 -8.69 16.17 -18.94
N MET A 213 -7.64 16.98 -18.84
CA MET A 213 -7.11 17.38 -17.54
C MET A 213 -8.04 18.40 -16.91
N PRO A 214 -8.55 18.16 -15.69
CA PRO A 214 -9.45 19.10 -15.01
C PRO A 214 -8.89 20.53 -14.98
N VAL A 215 -9.73 21.53 -15.23
CA VAL A 215 -9.36 22.94 -15.07
C VAL A 215 -10.32 23.69 -14.14
N ALA A 216 -11.51 23.12 -13.90
CA ALA A 216 -12.52 23.65 -13.01
C ALA A 216 -12.77 22.74 -11.80
N VAL A 217 -13.30 23.33 -10.72
CA VAL A 217 -13.80 22.57 -9.57
C VAL A 217 -14.95 21.66 -10.03
N GLY A 218 -14.92 20.40 -9.61
CA GLY A 218 -15.92 19.41 -9.98
C GLY A 218 -15.54 18.54 -11.17
N GLU A 219 -14.54 18.93 -11.95
CA GLU A 219 -13.99 18.11 -13.04
C GLU A 219 -13.00 17.08 -12.48
N CYS A 220 -13.13 15.84 -12.92
CA CYS A 220 -12.29 14.73 -12.52
C CYS A 220 -11.85 13.90 -13.72
N SER A 221 -10.65 13.31 -13.65
CA SER A 221 -10.14 12.46 -14.72
C SER A 221 -9.04 11.54 -14.22
N THR A 222 -9.01 10.31 -14.73
CA THR A 222 -7.88 9.38 -14.55
C THR A 222 -6.95 9.51 -15.74
N PHE A 223 -5.67 9.76 -15.51
CA PHE A 223 -4.85 10.38 -16.56
C PHE A 223 -3.45 9.78 -16.76
N GLN A 224 -2.94 9.03 -15.79
CA GLN A 224 -1.68 8.30 -15.92
C GLN A 224 -1.81 6.90 -15.35
N GLY A 225 -1.04 5.96 -15.89
CA GLY A 225 -0.97 4.59 -15.39
C GLY A 225 0.42 4.00 -15.49
N SER A 226 0.66 2.98 -14.67
CA SER A 226 1.81 2.08 -14.80
C SER A 226 1.35 0.65 -14.53
N ILE A 227 1.94 -0.31 -15.22
CA ILE A 227 1.48 -1.71 -15.21
C ILE A 227 2.54 -2.60 -14.58
N HIS A 228 2.13 -3.40 -13.59
CA HIS A 228 2.93 -4.45 -12.97
C HIS A 228 2.25 -5.79 -13.21
N GLN A 229 2.78 -6.53 -14.18
CA GLN A 229 2.41 -7.92 -14.41
C GLN A 229 2.71 -8.80 -13.15
N PRO A 230 2.11 -9.99 -13.04
CA PRO A 230 2.37 -10.93 -11.94
C PRO A 230 3.86 -11.21 -11.72
#